data_AF-A0A958B1V4-F1
#
_entry.id   AF-A0A958B1V4-F1
#
_cell.length_a   1.000
_cell.length_b   1.000
_cell.length_c   1.000
_cell.angle_alpha   90.00
_cell.angle_beta   90.00
_cell.angle_gamma   90.00
#
_symmetry.space_group_name_H-M   'P 1'
#
loop_
_entity.id
_entity.type
_entity.pdbx_description
1 polymer ?
#
loop_
_entity_poly.entity_id
_entity_poly.type
_entity_poly.pdbx_seq_one_letter_code
_entity_poly.pdbx_strand_id
1 'polypeptide(L)'
;EVSFYCLAGGRPMEHSKRTLAGRLERLSLLANVFGNVVDEALLQRRSLQSQEDDVLDAFALLWSARRIAASVCMSLPASPTADPCGLPMHILA
;
A
#
# COMPACT_ATOMS: atom_id res chain seq x y z
N GLU A 1 0.95 -6.99 2.35
CA GLU A 1 1.03 -6.65 0.92
C GLU A 1 2.43 -6.12 0.59
N VAL A 2 2.83 -6.11 -0.69
CA VAL A 2 4.14 -5.59 -1.14
C VAL A 2 4.32 -4.10 -0.85
N SER A 3 3.28 -3.28 -1.05
CA SER A 3 3.36 -1.83 -0.80
C SER A 3 3.73 -1.52 0.66
N PHE A 4 3.10 -2.19 1.63
CA PHE A 4 3.44 -2.02 3.05
C PHE A 4 4.85 -2.55 3.38
N TYR A 5 5.30 -3.63 2.74
CA TYR A 5 6.68 -4.11 2.89
C TYR A 5 7.70 -3.06 2.43
N CYS A 6 7.47 -2.45 1.26
CA CYS A 6 8.33 -1.39 0.74
C CYS A 6 8.24 -0.12 1.60
N LEU A 7 7.05 0.26 2.05
CA LEU A 7 6.82 1.40 2.93
C LEU A 7 7.50 1.22 4.30
N ALA A 8 7.55 -0.01 4.82
CA ALA A 8 8.25 -0.37 6.05
C ALA A 8 9.79 -0.45 5.89
N GLY A 9 10.32 -0.10 4.71
CA GLY A 9 11.75 -0.13 4.42
C GLY A 9 12.28 -1.55 4.18
N GLY A 10 11.49 -2.41 3.55
CA GLY A 10 11.90 -3.79 3.25
C GLY A 10 11.78 -4.75 4.44
N ARG A 11 10.95 -4.41 5.44
CA ARG A 11 10.66 -5.26 6.59
C ARG A 11 9.24 -5.83 6.49
N PRO A 12 9.06 -7.13 6.79
CA PRO A 12 7.71 -7.71 6.84
C PRO A 12 6.91 -7.07 7.98
N MET A 13 5.60 -6.96 7.78
CA MET A 13 4.67 -6.56 8.83
C MET A 13 4.66 -7.62 9.95
N GLU A 14 4.73 -7.20 11.20
CA GLU A 14 4.76 -8.10 12.36
C GLU A 14 3.39 -8.71 12.62
N HIS A 15 2.32 -7.97 12.32
CA HIS A 15 0.96 -8.38 12.61
C HIS A 15 0.10 -8.56 11.35
N SER A 16 -0.76 -9.59 11.40
CA SER A 16 -1.75 -9.83 10.35
C SER A 16 -2.70 -8.65 10.22
N LYS A 17 -3.03 -8.26 8.97
CA LYS A 17 -3.94 -7.14 8.69
C LYS A 17 -5.34 -7.29 9.28
N ARG A 18 -5.74 -8.52 9.60
CA ARG A 18 -7.04 -8.84 10.19
C ARG A 18 -7.12 -8.46 11.68
N THR A 19 -5.97 -8.29 12.35
CA THR A 19 -5.92 -7.93 13.77
C THR A 19 -5.90 -6.42 13.96
N LEU A 20 -6.35 -5.95 15.12
CA LEU A 20 -6.25 -4.53 15.49
C LEU A 20 -4.79 -4.06 15.44
N ALA A 21 -3.86 -4.87 15.97
CA ALA A 21 -2.43 -4.55 15.96
C ALA A 21 -1.89 -4.36 14.53
N GLY A 22 -2.27 -5.24 13.59
CA GLY A 22 -1.84 -5.11 12.19
C GLY A 22 -2.48 -3.95 11.44
N ARG A 23 -3.65 -3.47 11.86
CA ARG A 23 -4.24 -2.22 11.35
C ARG A 23 -3.51 -0.99 11.89
N LEU A 24 -3.22 -0.95 13.19
CA LEU A 24 -2.46 0.15 13.81
C LEU A 24 -1.02 0.25 13.26
N GLU A 25 -0.38 -0.88 12.99
CA GLU A 25 0.95 -0.94 12.37
C GLU A 25 0.95 -0.27 10.99
N ARG A 26 -0.04 -0.59 10.14
CA ARG A 26 -0.23 0.02 8.81
C ARG A 26 -0.58 1.50 8.90
N LEU A 27 -1.50 1.86 9.78
CA LEU A 27 -1.88 3.25 10.02
C LEU A 27 -0.66 4.08 10.41
N SER A 28 0.18 3.58 11.32
CA SER A 28 1.40 4.28 11.76
C SER A 28 2.37 4.53 10.61
N LEU A 29 2.56 3.54 9.71
CA LEU A 29 3.39 3.71 8.52
C LEU A 29 2.82 4.76 7.57
N LEU A 30 1.51 4.78 7.35
CA LEU A 30 0.85 5.73 6.46
C LEU A 30 0.82 7.14 7.06
N ALA A 31 0.61 7.28 8.36
CA ALA A 31 0.63 8.56 9.07
C ALA A 31 2.01 9.25 8.96
N ASN A 32 3.11 8.49 8.92
CA ASN A 32 4.44 9.05 8.67
C ASN A 32 4.60 9.70 7.29
N VAL A 33 3.77 9.32 6.31
CA VAL A 33 3.81 9.84 4.93
C VAL A 33 2.76 10.92 4.69
N PHE A 34 1.55 10.70 5.20
CA PHE A 34 0.36 11.49 4.86
C PHE A 34 -0.18 12.31 6.04
N GLY A 35 0.37 12.15 7.25
CA GLY A 35 -0.08 12.83 8.45
C GLY A 35 -1.51 12.41 8.86
N ASN A 36 -2.25 13.37 9.42
CA ASN A 36 -3.61 13.21 9.94
C ASN A 36 -4.67 12.93 8.86
N VAL A 37 -4.35 13.12 7.58
CA VAL A 37 -5.30 12.91 6.47
C VAL A 37 -5.81 11.45 6.44
N VAL A 38 -4.98 10.50 6.88
CA VAL A 38 -5.38 9.08 6.96
C VAL A 38 -6.47 8.88 8.02
N ASP A 39 -6.33 9.51 9.18
CA ASP A 39 -7.32 9.44 10.26
C ASP A 39 -8.63 10.12 9.85
N GLU A 40 -8.56 11.27 9.18
CA GLU A 40 -9.72 11.98 8.65
C GLU A 40 -10.50 11.12 7.65
N ALA A 41 -9.79 10.47 6.71
CA ALA A 41 -10.41 9.56 5.75
C ALA A 41 -11.06 8.34 6.45
N LEU A 42 -10.41 7.79 7.48
CA LEU A 42 -10.97 6.71 8.28
C LEU A 42 -12.25 7.14 9.00
N LEU A 43 -12.34 8.38 9.51
CA LEU A 43 -13.55 8.90 10.15
C LEU A 43 -14.70 9.07 9.14
N GLN A 44 -14.39 9.51 7.92
CA GLN A 44 -15.39 9.77 6.88
C GLN A 44 -15.84 8.51 6.11
N ARG A 45 -15.10 7.40 6.21
CA ARG A 45 -15.30 6.16 5.45
C ARG A 45 -16.73 5.58 5.52
N ARG A 46 -17.45 5.80 6.62
CA ARG A 46 -18.79 5.23 6.84
C ARG A 46 -19.79 5.65 5.77
N SER A 47 -19.65 6.87 5.26
CA SER A 47 -20.48 7.39 4.18
C SER A 47 -20.26 6.66 2.84
N LEU A 48 -19.11 5.99 2.68
CA LEU A 48 -18.66 5.32 1.46
C LEU A 48 -18.84 3.79 1.51
N GLN A 49 -19.42 3.25 2.59
CA GLN A 49 -19.53 1.80 2.84
C GLN A 49 -18.18 1.05 2.80
N SER A 50 -17.06 1.77 2.99
CA SER A 50 -15.73 1.19 2.96
C SER A 50 -15.32 0.67 4.34
N GLN A 51 -14.61 -0.46 4.35
CA GLN A 51 -13.96 -0.98 5.55
C GLN A 51 -12.71 -0.17 5.90
N GLU A 52 -12.16 -0.39 7.10
CA GLU A 52 -10.93 0.29 7.51
C GLU A 52 -9.75 -0.07 6.61
N ASP A 53 -9.62 -1.35 6.25
CA ASP A 53 -8.55 -1.84 5.39
C ASP A 53 -8.66 -1.30 3.96
N ASP A 54 -9.87 -1.10 3.42
CA ASP A 54 -10.06 -0.45 2.12
C ASP A 54 -9.41 0.95 2.08
N VAL A 55 -9.58 1.73 3.16
CA VAL A 55 -8.98 3.08 3.27
C VAL A 55 -7.45 2.97 3.35
N LEU A 56 -6.93 2.09 4.21
CA LEU A 56 -5.48 1.91 4.36
C LEU A 56 -4.84 1.42 3.05
N ASP A 57 -5.48 0.49 2.34
CA ASP A 57 -5.02 -0.03 1.06
C ASP A 57 -5.06 1.07 -0.02
N ALA A 58 -6.07 1.95 -0.03
CA ALA A 58 -6.11 3.10 -0.94
C ALA A 58 -4.95 4.07 -0.72
N PHE A 59 -4.57 4.37 0.53
CA PHE A 59 -3.39 5.20 0.82
C PHE A 59 -2.07 4.49 0.44
N ALA A 60 -1.98 3.18 0.66
CA ALA A 60 -0.83 2.40 0.21
C ALA A 60 -0.69 2.43 -1.33
N LEU A 61 -1.82 2.32 -2.05
CA LEU A 61 -1.86 2.46 -3.51
C LEU A 61 -1.46 3.86 -3.96
N LEU A 62 -1.94 4.91 -3.29
CA LEU A 62 -1.54 6.29 -3.58
C LEU A 62 -0.03 6.48 -3.40
N TRP A 63 0.53 5.92 -2.33
CA TRP A 63 1.98 5.95 -2.09
C TRP A 63 2.77 5.24 -3.20
N SER A 64 2.34 4.04 -3.59
CA SER A 64 2.94 3.30 -4.71
C SER A 64 2.81 4.05 -6.04
N ALA A 65 1.63 4.61 -6.34
CA ALA A 65 1.38 5.40 -7.56
C ALA A 65 2.29 6.62 -7.65
N ARG A 66 2.55 7.32 -6.54
CA ARG A 66 3.50 8.45 -6.50
C ARG A 66 4.92 8.01 -6.89
N ARG A 67 5.36 6.82 -6.46
CA ARG A 67 6.68 6.28 -6.81
C ARG A 67 6.76 5.85 -8.28
N ILE A 68 5.69 5.26 -8.81
CA ILE A 68 5.58 4.93 -10.23
C ILE A 68 5.63 6.20 -11.08
N ALA A 69 4.83 7.22 -10.74
CA ALA A 69 4.81 8.50 -11.45
C ALA A 69 6.18 9.21 -11.41
N ALA A 70 6.91 9.08 -10.31
CA ALA A 70 8.27 9.62 -10.17
C ALA A 70 9.38 8.72 -10.75
N SER A 71 9.04 7.57 -11.35
CA SER A 71 10.01 6.58 -11.88
C SER A 71 11.02 6.07 -10.85
N VAL A 72 10.61 5.98 -9.57
CA VAL A 72 11.41 5.45 -8.45
C VAL A 72 10.81 4.17 -7.84
N CYS A 73 9.84 3.57 -8.53
CA CYS A 73 9.34 2.24 -8.21
C CYS A 73 10.34 1.16 -8.65
N MET A 74 10.29 0.00 -7.99
CA MET A 74 10.97 -1.21 -8.43
C MET A 74 10.00 -2.17 -9.11
N SER A 75 10.53 -3.08 -9.92
CA SER A 75 9.76 -4.18 -10.51
C SER A 75 10.06 -5.49 -9.79
N LEU A 76 9.02 -6.28 -9.54
CA LEU A 76 9.12 -7.65 -9.01
C LEU A 76 8.49 -8.63 -10.01
N PRO A 77 9.28 -9.52 -10.66
CA PRO A 77 10.75 -9.57 -10.63
C PRO A 77 11.40 -8.34 -11.31
N ALA A 78 12.69 -8.13 -11.05
CA ALA A 78 13.44 -7.00 -11.63
C ALA A 78 13.47 -7.04 -13.17
N SER A 79 13.49 -8.25 -13.73
CA SER A 79 13.35 -8.49 -15.18
C SER A 79 12.00 -9.17 -15.43
N PRO A 80 10.93 -8.42 -15.74
CA PRO A 80 9.62 -9.00 -16.01
C PRO A 80 9.63 -9.87 -17.26
N THR A 81 8.94 -11.01 -17.19
CA THR A 81 8.59 -11.81 -18.37
C THR A 81 7.25 -11.35 -18.93
N ALA A 82 7.00 -11.56 -20.22
CA ALA A 82 5.67 -11.35 -20.78
C ALA A 82 4.78 -12.60 -20.59
N ASP A 83 3.47 -12.39 -20.43
CA ASP A 83 2.47 -13.46 -20.52
C ASP A 83 2.23 -13.87 -22.00
N PRO A 84 1.39 -14.89 -22.29
CA PRO A 84 1.07 -15.29 -23.66
C PRO A 84 0.40 -14.20 -24.52
N CYS A 85 -0.14 -13.15 -23.91
CA CYS A 85 -0.73 -11.99 -24.57
C CYS A 85 0.28 -10.85 -24.81
N GLY A 86 1.53 -10.99 -24.33
CA GLY A 86 2.57 -9.97 -24.43
C GLY A 86 2.57 -8.94 -23.30
N LEU A 87 1.77 -9.11 -22.25
CA LEU A 87 1.71 -8.19 -21.11
C LEU A 87 2.85 -8.48 -20.11
N PRO A 88 3.54 -7.46 -19.59
CA PRO A 88 4.59 -7.66 -18.59
C PRO A 88 4.00 -8.18 -17.28
N MET A 89 4.51 -9.32 -16.82
CA MET A 89 4.13 -9.93 -15.54
C MET A 89 5.05 -9.41 -14.44
N HIS A 90 4.64 -8.31 -13.81
CA HIS A 90 5.32 -7.76 -12.65
C HIS A 90 4.39 -7.08 -11.65
N ILE A 91 4.91 -6.87 -10.45
CA ILE A 91 4.38 -5.92 -9.49
C ILE A 91 5.33 -4.71 -9.47
N LEU A 92 4.79 -3.52 -9.72
CA LEU A 92 5.50 -2.27 -9.52
C LEU A 92 5.31 -1.84 -8.05
N ALA A 93 6.42 -1.69 -7.33
CA ALA A 93 6.43 -1.43 -5.91
C ALA A 93 7.18 -0.16 -5.56
#